data_AF-A0A7X8YHP6-F1
#
_entry.id   AF-A0A7X8YHP6-F1
#
_cell.length_a   1.000
_cell.length_b   1.000
_cell.length_c   1.000
_cell.angle_alpha   90.00
_cell.angle_beta   90.00
_cell.angle_gamma   90.00
#
_symmetry.space_group_name_H-M   'P 1'
#
loop_
_entity.id
_entity.type
_entity.pdbx_description
1 polymer ?
#
loop_
_entity_poly.entity_id
_entity_poly.type
_entity_poly.pdbx_seq_one_letter_code
_entity_poly.pdbx_strand_id
1 'polypeptide(L)'
;MLNTLTLYKITLISLCSAVLLGCGGGGSGGGGTASAPATPPAAISTTPQTVEEIVVPDGFSYHPVSEYQLDLDISAISNERAFVSVYTHYTEVDGNLRADYASRVVAAPLHNGTISMPFSAANAEQDLLIEIWFYNDSAPLQKRHSTQTATITW
;
A
#
# COMPACT_ATOMS: atom_id res chain seq x y z
N MET A 1 -16.98 -27.39 38.48
CA MET A 1 -15.56 -27.47 38.05
C MET A 1 -15.27 -26.24 37.21
N LEU A 2 -14.68 -25.20 37.80
CA LEU A 2 -14.32 -24.00 37.03
C LEU A 2 -13.09 -24.31 36.17
N ASN A 3 -13.21 -23.97 34.89
CA ASN A 3 -12.31 -24.37 33.81
C ASN A 3 -10.94 -23.68 33.96
N THR A 4 -9.90 -24.47 34.25
CA THR A 4 -8.50 -24.03 34.43
C THR A 4 -7.95 -23.25 33.23
N LEU A 5 -8.50 -23.50 32.02
CA LEU A 5 -8.17 -22.78 30.79
C LEU A 5 -8.60 -21.31 30.80
N THR A 6 -9.70 -20.97 31.50
CA THR A 6 -10.23 -19.60 31.55
C THR A 6 -9.42 -18.74 32.51
N LEU A 7 -8.93 -19.33 33.61
CA LEU A 7 -8.05 -18.63 34.55
C LEU A 7 -6.70 -18.25 33.93
N TYR A 8 -6.10 -19.14 33.12
CA TYR A 8 -4.82 -18.86 32.46
C TYR A 8 -4.86 -17.64 31.53
N LYS A 9 -5.95 -17.49 30.77
CA LYS A 9 -6.14 -16.35 29.86
C LYS A 9 -6.28 -15.01 30.58
N ILE A 10 -6.92 -15.01 31.76
CA ILE A 10 -7.10 -13.80 32.57
C ILE A 10 -5.78 -13.39 33.23
N THR A 11 -4.97 -14.35 33.70
CA THR A 11 -3.67 -14.07 34.30
C THR A 11 -2.65 -13.51 33.29
N LEU A 12 -2.70 -13.95 32.03
CA LEU A 12 -1.75 -13.51 30.98
C LEU A 12 -1.96 -12.04 30.56
N ILE A 13 -3.21 -11.55 30.58
CA ILE A 13 -3.57 -10.17 30.19
C ILE A 13 -3.20 -9.17 31.28
N SER A 14 -3.25 -9.56 32.56
CA SER A 14 -2.98 -8.65 33.68
C SER A 14 -1.50 -8.26 33.84
N LEU A 15 -0.56 -9.00 33.23
CA LEU A 15 0.88 -8.81 33.46
C LEU A 15 1.51 -7.74 32.53
N CYS A 16 0.87 -7.37 31.43
CA CYS A 16 1.44 -6.45 30.43
C CYS A 16 1.31 -4.95 30.76
N SER A 17 0.58 -4.56 31.80
CA SER A 17 0.27 -3.13 32.04
C SER A 17 1.23 -2.40 32.99
N ALA A 18 2.30 -3.05 33.46
CA ALA A 18 3.09 -2.56 34.60
C ALA A 18 4.47 -1.95 34.27
N VAL A 19 4.74 -1.52 33.02
CA VAL A 19 6.05 -0.95 32.67
C VAL A 19 5.94 0.34 31.85
N LEU A 20 5.35 1.38 32.43
CA LEU A 20 5.47 2.76 31.92
C LEU A 20 5.75 3.73 33.08
N LEU A 21 6.97 3.65 33.64
CA LEU A 21 7.65 4.70 34.41
C LEU A 21 8.83 5.13 33.50
N GLY A 22 8.88 6.31 32.89
CA GLY A 22 8.96 7.62 33.52
C GLY A 22 10.42 8.12 33.43
N CYS A 23 10.71 9.04 32.51
CA CYS A 23 11.88 9.93 32.61
C CYS A 23 11.59 11.22 31.80
N GLY A 24 11.04 12.22 32.48
CA GLY A 24 10.94 13.58 31.99
C GLY A 24 12.21 14.35 32.34
N GLY A 25 12.89 14.90 31.34
CA GLY A 25 14.07 15.76 31.50
C GLY A 25 13.72 17.21 31.16
N GLY A 26 13.56 18.05 32.18
CA GLY A 26 13.46 19.51 32.04
C GLY A 26 14.76 20.17 32.51
N GLY A 27 15.34 21.03 31.67
CA GLY A 27 16.54 21.82 32.00
C GLY A 27 16.31 23.29 31.64
N SER A 28 16.24 24.15 32.66
CA SER A 28 16.03 25.59 32.54
C SER A 28 17.24 26.39 33.03
N GLY A 29 17.65 27.39 32.24
CA GLY A 29 17.90 28.74 32.73
C GLY A 29 19.30 29.11 33.26
N GLY A 30 20.02 29.89 32.44
CA GLY A 30 20.50 31.23 32.82
C GLY A 30 21.76 31.33 33.68
N GLY A 31 22.89 31.65 33.03
CA GLY A 31 24.07 32.20 33.68
C GLY A 31 24.81 33.12 32.72
N GLY A 32 24.70 34.44 32.94
CA GLY A 32 25.37 35.44 32.12
C GLY A 32 26.79 35.72 32.62
N THR A 33 27.74 35.86 31.69
CA THR A 33 28.96 36.66 31.87
C THR A 33 29.47 37.18 30.53
N ALA A 34 29.74 38.50 30.53
CA ALA A 34 30.74 39.26 29.79
C ALA A 34 30.93 39.02 28.26
N SER A 35 30.64 40.09 27.52
CA SER A 35 30.89 40.31 26.09
C SER A 35 32.33 40.01 25.65
N ALA A 36 32.46 39.25 24.57
CA ALA A 36 33.62 39.24 23.67
C ALA A 36 33.19 39.78 22.29
N PRO A 37 34.05 40.47 21.52
CA PRO A 37 33.69 40.98 20.20
C PRO A 37 33.38 39.82 19.24
N ALA A 38 32.16 39.77 18.71
CA ALA A 38 31.77 38.82 17.68
C ALA A 38 32.37 39.22 16.32
N THR A 39 33.06 38.28 15.68
CA THR A 39 33.47 38.37 14.27
C THR A 39 32.23 38.52 13.39
N PRO A 40 32.25 39.36 12.33
CA PRO A 40 31.10 39.51 11.44
C PRO A 40 30.68 38.15 10.84
N PRO A 41 29.38 37.85 10.70
CA PRO A 41 28.95 36.65 9.99
C PRO A 41 29.45 36.73 8.56
N ALA A 42 30.03 35.64 8.06
CA ALA A 42 30.28 35.49 6.64
C ALA A 42 28.95 35.67 5.89
N ALA A 43 28.92 36.58 4.92
CA ALA A 43 27.77 36.75 4.05
C ALA A 43 27.50 35.42 3.34
N ILE A 44 26.36 34.80 3.65
CA ILE A 44 25.86 33.65 2.90
C ILE A 44 25.43 34.22 1.54
N SER A 45 26.28 34.05 0.54
CA SER A 45 25.94 34.30 -0.85
C SER A 45 24.80 33.34 -1.22
N THR A 46 23.57 33.82 -1.14
CA THR A 46 22.39 33.15 -1.69
C THR A 46 22.46 33.31 -3.20
N THR A 47 23.33 32.53 -3.83
CA THR A 47 23.31 32.35 -5.27
C THR A 47 21.96 31.75 -5.63
N PRO A 48 21.10 32.44 -6.40
CA PRO A 48 19.82 31.89 -6.79
C PRO A 48 20.08 30.60 -7.56
N GLN A 49 19.62 29.46 -7.00
CA GLN A 49 19.56 28.21 -7.74
C GLN A 49 18.57 28.45 -8.87
N THR A 50 19.08 28.54 -10.08
CA THR A 50 18.24 28.61 -11.28
C THR A 50 17.62 27.23 -11.49
N VAL A 51 16.38 27.20 -11.95
CA VAL A 51 15.71 25.94 -12.30
C VAL A 51 16.45 25.34 -13.49
N GLU A 52 17.33 24.38 -13.21
CA GLU A 52 18.01 23.61 -14.24
C GLU A 52 16.94 22.93 -15.13
N GLU A 53 17.15 23.05 -16.43
CA GLU A 53 16.26 22.61 -17.49
C GLU A 53 15.88 21.14 -17.31
N ILE A 54 14.62 20.88 -16.96
CA ILE A 54 14.09 19.52 -16.83
C ILE A 54 13.99 18.95 -18.25
N VAL A 55 14.97 18.13 -18.63
CA VAL A 55 14.95 17.39 -19.89
C VAL A 55 14.00 16.21 -19.76
N VAL A 56 12.92 16.25 -20.54
CA VAL A 56 12.01 15.12 -20.68
C VAL A 56 12.69 14.07 -21.56
N PRO A 57 12.82 12.82 -21.10
CA PRO A 57 13.39 11.76 -21.93
C PRO A 57 12.57 11.54 -23.21
N ASP A 58 13.25 11.27 -24.32
CA ASP A 58 12.59 10.86 -25.54
C ASP A 58 11.76 9.58 -25.29
N GLY A 59 10.48 9.62 -25.67
CA GLY A 59 9.54 8.52 -25.44
C GLY A 59 8.78 8.58 -24.10
N PHE A 60 8.94 9.66 -23.30
CA PHE A 60 8.11 9.88 -22.13
C PHE A 60 6.63 10.03 -22.53
N SER A 61 5.79 9.08 -22.13
CA SER A 61 4.34 9.15 -22.34
C SER A 61 3.70 9.99 -21.25
N TYR A 62 3.04 11.08 -21.65
CA TYR A 62 2.20 11.87 -20.75
C TYR A 62 0.80 11.28 -20.57
N HIS A 63 0.51 10.10 -21.11
CA HIS A 63 -0.79 9.47 -20.97
C HIS A 63 -0.84 8.77 -19.61
N PRO A 64 -1.62 9.30 -18.64
CA PRO A 64 -1.63 8.75 -17.29
C PRO A 64 -2.48 7.49 -17.20
N VAL A 65 -3.14 7.09 -18.28
CA VAL A 65 -4.10 5.98 -18.34
C VAL A 65 -3.65 4.98 -19.40
N SER A 66 -3.65 3.70 -19.01
CA SER A 66 -3.39 2.57 -19.88
C SER A 66 -4.66 1.74 -20.07
N GLU A 67 -4.79 1.13 -21.25
CA GLU A 67 -5.88 0.20 -21.58
C GLU A 67 -5.40 -1.25 -21.42
N TYR A 68 -6.25 -2.07 -20.80
CA TYR A 68 -5.99 -3.47 -20.50
C TYR A 68 -7.16 -4.33 -20.96
N GLN A 69 -6.86 -5.59 -21.28
CA GLN A 69 -7.85 -6.63 -21.53
C GLN A 69 -7.79 -7.64 -20.38
N LEU A 70 -8.88 -7.75 -19.63
CA LEU A 70 -9.07 -8.77 -18.62
C LEU A 70 -9.70 -10.00 -19.27
N ASP A 71 -8.99 -11.12 -19.28
CA ASP A 71 -9.44 -12.37 -19.88
C ASP A 71 -9.24 -13.52 -18.88
N LEU A 72 -10.26 -13.76 -18.04
CA LEU A 72 -10.19 -14.76 -16.98
C LEU A 72 -11.01 -15.98 -17.33
N ASP A 73 -10.40 -17.15 -17.16
CA ASP A 73 -11.07 -18.44 -17.17
C ASP A 73 -10.63 -19.25 -15.94
N ILE A 74 -11.53 -19.37 -14.97
CA ILE A 74 -11.35 -20.18 -13.76
C ILE A 74 -12.16 -21.46 -13.79
N SER A 75 -12.78 -21.82 -14.93
CA SER A 75 -13.72 -22.94 -15.03
C SER A 75 -13.10 -24.29 -14.66
N ALA A 76 -11.77 -24.42 -14.77
CA ALA A 76 -10.98 -25.56 -14.30
C ALA A 76 -10.87 -25.66 -12.76
N ILE A 77 -11.07 -24.54 -12.05
CA ILE A 77 -11.02 -24.44 -10.59
C ILE A 77 -12.44 -24.48 -10.01
N SER A 78 -13.34 -23.63 -10.55
CA SER A 78 -14.73 -23.55 -10.09
C SER A 78 -15.63 -22.94 -11.17
N ASN A 79 -16.88 -23.40 -11.22
CA ASN A 79 -17.95 -22.82 -12.02
C ASN A 79 -19.03 -22.15 -11.16
N GLU A 80 -18.79 -22.04 -9.84
CA GLU A 80 -19.68 -21.35 -8.93
C GLU A 80 -19.72 -19.84 -9.25
N ARG A 81 -20.72 -19.16 -8.69
CA ARG A 81 -20.82 -17.71 -8.78
C ARG A 81 -19.59 -17.09 -8.13
N ALA A 82 -18.89 -16.23 -8.87
CA ALA A 82 -17.73 -15.51 -8.39
C ALA A 82 -17.75 -14.06 -8.89
N PHE A 83 -16.92 -13.22 -8.29
CA PHE A 83 -16.78 -11.82 -8.65
C PHE A 83 -15.30 -11.43 -8.68
N VAL A 84 -14.85 -10.80 -9.77
CA VAL A 84 -13.49 -10.31 -9.91
C VAL A 84 -13.42 -8.86 -9.46
N SER A 85 -12.35 -8.54 -8.73
CA SER A 85 -11.91 -7.17 -8.47
C SER A 85 -10.46 -6.98 -8.94
N VAL A 86 -10.18 -5.84 -9.56
CA VAL A 86 -8.81 -5.44 -9.95
C VAL A 86 -8.47 -4.13 -9.24
N TYR A 87 -7.30 -4.10 -8.61
CA TYR A 87 -6.81 -2.97 -7.81
C TYR A 87 -5.49 -2.46 -8.37
N THR A 88 -5.33 -1.14 -8.39
CA THR A 88 -4.08 -0.48 -8.82
C THR A 88 -3.09 -0.29 -7.68
N HIS A 89 -3.53 -0.40 -6.43
CA HIS A 89 -2.68 -0.29 -5.25
C HIS A 89 -2.94 -1.44 -4.29
N TYR A 90 -1.86 -1.98 -3.75
CA TYR A 90 -1.88 -3.01 -2.73
C TYR A 90 -0.58 -2.97 -1.95
N THR A 91 -0.59 -3.57 -0.77
CA THR A 91 0.60 -3.75 0.07
C THR A 91 0.91 -5.22 0.21
N GLU A 92 2.18 -5.56 0.40
CA GLU A 92 2.61 -6.91 0.74
C GLU A 92 3.24 -6.87 2.13
N VAL A 93 2.67 -7.64 3.06
CA VAL A 93 3.19 -7.76 4.43
C VAL A 93 3.33 -9.24 4.74
N ASP A 94 4.56 -9.68 5.02
CA ASP A 94 4.89 -11.08 5.31
C ASP A 94 4.43 -12.06 4.21
N GLY A 95 4.53 -11.65 2.93
CA GLY A 95 4.09 -12.45 1.78
C GLY A 95 2.57 -12.48 1.58
N ASN A 96 1.81 -11.73 2.38
CA ASN A 96 0.36 -11.61 2.24
C ASN A 96 0.00 -10.33 1.48
N LEU A 97 -0.72 -10.48 0.37
CA LEU A 97 -1.17 -9.39 -0.48
C LEU A 97 -2.44 -8.78 0.10
N ARG A 98 -2.44 -7.47 0.33
CA ARG A 98 -3.57 -6.71 0.85
C ARG A 98 -3.93 -5.60 -0.11
N ALA A 99 -5.08 -5.74 -0.78
CA ALA A 99 -5.63 -4.71 -1.65
C ALA A 99 -5.90 -3.41 -0.88
N ASP A 100 -5.58 -2.27 -1.48
CA ASP A 100 -6.23 -1.02 -1.12
C ASP A 100 -7.58 -0.97 -1.83
N TYR A 101 -8.65 -1.23 -1.09
CA TYR A 101 -10.00 -1.31 -1.64
C TYR A 101 -10.51 0.01 -2.27
N ALA A 102 -9.90 1.15 -1.94
CA ALA A 102 -10.22 2.43 -2.58
C ALA A 102 -9.65 2.53 -4.00
N SER A 103 -8.64 1.72 -4.33
CA SER A 103 -7.95 1.70 -5.62
C SER A 103 -8.59 0.77 -6.66
N ARG A 104 -9.81 0.27 -6.40
CA ARG A 104 -10.50 -0.69 -7.27
C ARG A 104 -10.93 -0.04 -8.58
N VAL A 105 -10.46 -0.61 -9.69
CA VAL A 105 -10.77 -0.16 -11.05
C VAL A 105 -11.69 -1.10 -11.81
N VAL A 106 -11.74 -2.39 -11.43
CA VAL A 106 -12.69 -3.36 -11.97
C VAL A 106 -13.46 -4.00 -10.83
N ALA A 107 -14.76 -4.20 -11.04
CA ALA A 107 -15.66 -4.94 -10.18
C ALA A 107 -16.73 -5.59 -11.08
N ALA A 108 -16.59 -6.89 -11.38
CA ALA A 108 -17.50 -7.56 -12.30
C ALA A 108 -17.81 -9.02 -11.90
N PRO A 109 -19.04 -9.52 -12.14
CA PRO A 109 -19.37 -10.91 -11.92
C PRO A 109 -18.76 -11.81 -13.02
N LEU A 110 -18.33 -13.00 -12.63
CA LEU A 110 -17.96 -14.05 -13.57
C LEU A 110 -19.22 -14.80 -14.02
N HIS A 111 -19.23 -15.23 -15.27
CA HIS A 111 -20.27 -16.07 -15.83
C HIS A 111 -19.69 -17.45 -16.13
N ASN A 112 -20.13 -18.47 -15.39
CA ASN A 112 -19.63 -19.84 -15.51
C ASN A 112 -18.09 -19.91 -15.44
N GLY A 113 -17.50 -19.26 -14.44
CA GLY A 113 -16.05 -19.19 -14.27
C GLY A 113 -15.29 -18.31 -15.26
N THR A 114 -15.97 -17.55 -16.14
CA THR A 114 -15.30 -16.76 -17.18
C THR A 114 -15.69 -15.29 -17.22
N ILE A 115 -14.78 -14.45 -17.70
CA ILE A 115 -15.05 -13.06 -18.09
C ILE A 115 -14.00 -12.58 -19.09
N SER A 116 -14.43 -11.83 -20.11
CA SER A 116 -13.56 -11.12 -21.04
C SER A 116 -14.04 -9.68 -21.17
N MET A 117 -13.24 -8.70 -20.73
CA MET A 117 -13.62 -7.30 -20.81
C MET A 117 -12.42 -6.35 -20.89
N PRO A 118 -12.54 -5.24 -21.64
CA PRO A 118 -11.56 -4.18 -21.56
C PRO A 118 -11.77 -3.36 -20.28
N PHE A 119 -10.70 -2.77 -19.77
CA PHE A 119 -10.76 -1.75 -18.74
C PHE A 119 -9.58 -0.78 -18.87
N SER A 120 -9.72 0.40 -18.27
CA SER A 120 -8.65 1.39 -18.21
C SER A 120 -8.26 1.64 -16.76
N ALA A 121 -6.96 1.80 -16.52
CA ALA A 121 -6.45 2.15 -15.21
C ALA A 121 -5.40 3.25 -15.34
N ALA A 122 -5.37 4.16 -14.36
CA ALA A 122 -4.23 5.06 -14.24
C ALA A 122 -2.96 4.21 -14.06
N ASN A 123 -1.84 4.59 -14.68
CA ASN A 123 -0.58 3.83 -14.69
C ASN A 123 -0.25 3.35 -13.27
N ALA A 124 -0.58 2.09 -12.97
CA ALA A 124 -0.26 1.48 -11.70
C ALA A 124 1.25 1.26 -11.68
N GLU A 125 1.87 1.57 -10.55
CA GLU A 125 3.31 1.87 -10.47
C GLU A 125 4.22 0.73 -10.94
N GLN A 126 3.70 -0.52 -11.07
CA GLN A 126 4.33 -1.64 -11.79
C GLN A 126 3.39 -2.85 -12.01
N ASP A 127 2.48 -3.12 -11.08
CA ASP A 127 1.64 -4.33 -11.07
C ASP A 127 0.20 -4.01 -10.64
N LEU A 128 -0.73 -4.87 -11.03
CA LEU A 128 -2.12 -4.90 -10.57
C LEU A 128 -2.34 -6.11 -9.66
N LEU A 129 -3.22 -5.95 -8.67
CA LEU A 129 -3.72 -7.08 -7.88
C LEU A 129 -5.11 -7.47 -8.38
N ILE A 130 -5.25 -8.74 -8.75
CA ILE A 130 -6.52 -9.35 -9.12
C ILE A 130 -6.97 -10.23 -7.97
N GLU A 131 -8.21 -10.04 -7.52
CA GLU A 131 -8.87 -10.89 -6.55
C GLU A 131 -10.14 -11.50 -7.14
N ILE A 132 -10.32 -12.80 -6.96
CA ILE A 132 -11.54 -13.52 -7.31
C ILE A 132 -12.21 -13.96 -6.02
N TRP A 133 -13.38 -13.37 -5.77
CA TRP A 133 -14.19 -13.61 -4.58
C TRP A 133 -15.30 -14.62 -4.88
N PHE A 134 -15.44 -15.61 -4.00
CA PHE A 134 -16.58 -16.51 -3.97
C PHE A 134 -17.57 -16.07 -2.87
N TYR A 135 -18.83 -16.50 -2.97
CA TYR A 135 -19.89 -16.14 -2.03
C TYR A 135 -19.93 -17.05 -0.78
N ASN A 136 -18.85 -17.77 -0.51
CA ASN A 136 -18.76 -18.83 0.50
C ASN A 136 -17.89 -18.42 1.71
N ASP A 137 -17.65 -17.13 1.90
CA ASP A 137 -16.79 -16.55 2.95
C ASP A 137 -15.32 -17.00 2.94
N SER A 138 -14.86 -17.68 1.88
CA SER A 138 -13.44 -18.02 1.74
C SER A 138 -12.59 -16.78 1.41
N ALA A 139 -11.29 -16.87 1.72
CA ALA A 139 -10.33 -15.91 1.18
C ALA A 139 -10.39 -15.91 -0.37
N PRO A 140 -10.16 -14.77 -1.03
CA PRO A 140 -10.17 -14.70 -2.47
C PRO A 140 -8.96 -15.44 -3.07
N LEU A 141 -9.11 -15.90 -4.31
CA LEU A 141 -7.93 -16.22 -5.11
C LEU A 141 -7.25 -14.92 -5.51
N GLN A 142 -5.93 -14.85 -5.35
CA GLN A 142 -5.16 -13.64 -5.63
C GLN A 142 -4.09 -13.91 -6.69
N LYS A 143 -3.90 -12.94 -7.60
CA LYS A 143 -2.82 -12.95 -8.60
C LYS A 143 -2.28 -11.55 -8.81
N ARG A 144 -0.96 -11.41 -8.82
CA ARG A 144 -0.28 -10.19 -9.30
C ARG A 144 -0.15 -10.26 -10.81
N HIS A 145 -0.37 -9.15 -11.49
CA HIS A 145 -0.17 -9.04 -12.93
C HIS A 145 0.63 -7.80 -13.28
N SER A 146 1.66 -7.96 -14.11
CA SER A 146 2.50 -6.83 -14.50
C SER A 146 1.81 -5.93 -15.52
N THR A 147 1.87 -4.62 -15.29
CA THR A 147 1.29 -3.62 -16.19
C THR A 147 2.04 -3.50 -17.52
N GLN A 148 3.20 -4.14 -17.65
CA GLN A 148 3.96 -4.23 -18.91
C GLN A 148 3.22 -5.06 -19.98
N THR A 149 2.28 -5.91 -19.57
CA THR A 149 1.46 -6.72 -20.49
C THR A 149 0.01 -6.28 -20.41
N ALA A 150 -0.55 -5.83 -21.53
CA ALA A 150 -1.91 -5.31 -21.60
C ALA A 150 -2.99 -6.39 -21.37
N THR A 151 -2.69 -7.66 -21.65
CA THR A 151 -3.62 -8.77 -21.47
C THR A 151 -3.37 -9.48 -20.14
N ILE A 152 -4.42 -9.59 -19.33
CA ILE A 152 -4.42 -10.29 -18.03
C ILE A 152 -5.12 -11.63 -18.22
N THR A 153 -4.41 -12.72 -17.93
CA THR A 153 -4.97 -14.08 -18.01
C THR A 153 -5.03 -14.74 -16.65
N TRP A 154 -5.94 -15.69 -16.46
CA TRP A 154 -5.97 -16.54 -15.26
C TRP A 154 -5.23 -17.85 -15.50
#